data_AF-A0AAE8I4X7-F1
#
_entry.id   AF-A0AAE8I4X7-F1
#
_cell.length_a   1.000
_cell.length_b   1.000
_cell.length_c   1.000
_cell.angle_alpha   90.00
_cell.angle_beta   90.00
_cell.angle_gamma   90.00
#
_symmetry.space_group_name_H-M   'P 1'
#
loop_
_entity.id
_entity.type
_entity.pdbx_description
1 polymer ?
#
loop_
_entity_poly.entity_id
_entity_poly.type
_entity_poly.pdbx_seq_one_letter_code
_entity_poly.pdbx_strand_id
1 'polypeptide(L)'
;MLDFTRIIAGVAGQRETFEELVCQIGRRVPPNGSSEFRRIHGAGGDGGVEAVWLLKNGDEVGYQAKYYVTSSGIDWGAIDNSVDTALSTHPTMTTMHIAIACSLTGPTKRRTKAGAPTANGWTEWDTHKAKWTANAATLGRAVEFVPWTAPDLEELLTRPETIGLS
;
A
#
# COMPACT_ATOMS: atom_id res chain seq x y z
N MET A 1 15.96 -11.08 -4.45
CA MET A 1 15.43 -10.13 -3.46
C MET A 1 15.72 -8.73 -3.94
N LEU A 2 14.69 -7.99 -4.35
CA LEU A 2 14.84 -6.59 -4.70
C LEU A 2 15.15 -5.76 -3.45
N ASP A 3 16.20 -4.97 -3.54
CA ASP A 3 16.60 -4.03 -2.50
C ASP A 3 16.11 -2.63 -2.86
N PHE A 4 14.96 -2.25 -2.32
CA PHE A 4 14.35 -0.95 -2.59
C PHE A 4 15.18 0.23 -2.06
N THR A 5 16.18 0.01 -1.19
CA THR A 5 17.13 1.07 -0.80
C THR A 5 17.96 1.56 -1.99
N ARG A 6 18.07 0.73 -3.03
CA ARG A 6 18.85 0.98 -4.24
C ARG A 6 18.00 1.39 -5.44
N ILE A 7 16.72 1.72 -5.22
CA ILE A 7 15.89 2.29 -6.29
C ILE A 7 16.57 3.56 -6.82
N ILE A 8 16.77 3.63 -8.14
CA ILE A 8 17.43 4.77 -8.78
C ILE A 8 16.50 5.97 -8.64
N ALA A 9 16.92 6.98 -7.88
CA ALA A 9 16.12 8.19 -7.72
C ALA A 9 15.95 8.90 -9.07
N GLY A 10 14.70 9.13 -9.46
CA GLY A 10 14.37 10.12 -10.47
C GLY A 10 14.60 11.55 -9.95
N VAL A 11 14.25 12.55 -10.78
CA VAL A 11 14.44 13.98 -10.45
C VAL A 11 13.78 14.37 -9.13
N ALA A 12 12.67 13.72 -8.76
CA ALA A 12 11.90 14.02 -7.56
C ALA A 12 12.37 13.27 -6.30
N GLY A 13 13.25 12.26 -6.41
CA GLY A 13 13.73 11.46 -5.27
C GLY A 13 13.28 10.00 -5.31
N GLN A 14 13.79 9.19 -4.37
CA GLN A 14 13.49 7.76 -4.29
C GLN A 14 12.03 7.48 -3.91
N ARG A 15 11.43 8.32 -3.06
CA ARG A 15 10.05 8.16 -2.58
C ARG A 15 9.07 8.25 -3.74
N GLU A 16 9.20 9.29 -4.54
CA GLU A 16 8.37 9.58 -5.71
C GLU A 16 8.63 8.54 -6.81
N THR A 17 9.87 8.05 -6.92
CA THR A 17 10.18 6.93 -7.83
C THR A 17 9.47 5.65 -7.39
N PHE A 18 9.41 5.37 -6.09
CA PHE A 18 8.68 4.22 -5.55
C PHE A 18 7.17 4.37 -5.74
N GLU A 19 6.60 5.57 -5.51
CA GLU A 19 5.20 5.88 -5.80
C GLU A 19 4.87 5.61 -7.27
N GLU A 20 5.73 6.05 -8.18
CA GLU A 20 5.55 5.82 -9.61
C GLU A 20 5.65 4.33 -9.96
N LEU A 21 6.63 3.61 -9.40
CA LEU A 21 6.77 2.16 -9.60
C LEU A 21 5.47 1.42 -9.20
N VAL A 22 4.91 1.72 -8.03
CA VAL A 22 3.66 1.11 -7.54
C VAL A 22 2.51 1.40 -8.49
N CYS A 23 2.39 2.64 -9.01
CA CYS A 23 1.36 2.98 -9.98
C CYS A 23 1.54 2.24 -11.32
N GLN A 24 2.77 2.09 -11.77
CA GLN A 24 3.10 1.36 -12.99
C GLN A 24 2.79 -0.14 -12.87
N ILE A 25 3.02 -0.74 -11.69
CA ILE A 25 2.61 -2.12 -11.37
C ILE A 25 1.07 -2.21 -11.35
N GLY A 26 0.40 -1.35 -10.58
CA GLY A 26 -1.07 -1.35 -10.46
C GLY A 26 -1.79 -1.16 -11.80
N ARG A 27 -1.23 -0.35 -12.71
CA ARG A 27 -1.76 -0.18 -14.07
C ARG A 27 -1.59 -1.43 -14.94
N ARG A 28 -0.48 -2.15 -14.79
CA ARG A 28 -0.14 -3.33 -15.61
C ARG A 28 -0.80 -4.61 -15.11
N VAL A 29 -1.28 -4.63 -13.88
CA VAL A 29 -2.02 -5.74 -13.28
C VAL A 29 -3.46 -5.28 -12.99
N PRO A 30 -4.29 -5.09 -14.04
CA PRO A 30 -5.63 -4.55 -13.86
C PRO A 30 -6.53 -5.54 -13.11
N PRO A 31 -7.37 -5.06 -12.17
CA PRO A 31 -8.38 -5.89 -11.56
C PRO A 31 -9.45 -6.32 -12.58
N ASN A 32 -10.17 -7.39 -12.25
CA ASN A 32 -11.30 -7.86 -13.06
C ASN A 32 -12.38 -6.78 -13.16
N GLY A 33 -12.94 -6.60 -14.35
CA GLY A 33 -13.96 -5.58 -14.57
C GLY A 33 -13.41 -4.15 -14.58
N SER A 34 -12.10 -3.97 -14.68
CA SER A 34 -11.45 -2.67 -14.92
C SER A 34 -12.07 -1.92 -16.10
N SER A 35 -12.25 -0.62 -15.90
CA SER A 35 -12.77 0.33 -16.90
C SER A 35 -11.74 1.40 -17.19
N GLU A 36 -11.29 2.12 -16.17
CA GLU A 36 -10.39 3.26 -16.32
C GLU A 36 -9.36 3.31 -15.19
N PHE A 37 -8.09 3.49 -15.55
CA PHE A 37 -7.02 3.75 -14.60
C PHE A 37 -6.76 5.25 -14.50
N ARG A 38 -6.77 5.79 -13.29
CA ARG A 38 -6.51 7.21 -13.03
C ARG A 38 -5.32 7.35 -12.10
N ARG A 39 -4.30 8.09 -12.54
CA ARG A 39 -3.23 8.56 -11.66
C ARG A 39 -3.72 9.78 -10.90
N ILE A 40 -3.57 9.75 -9.58
CA ILE A 40 -3.91 10.86 -8.70
C ILE A 40 -2.59 11.53 -8.36
N HIS A 41 -2.18 12.49 -9.20
CA HIS A 41 -0.96 13.27 -8.95
C HIS A 41 -1.33 14.47 -8.08
N GLY A 42 -1.15 14.33 -6.76
CA GLY A 42 -1.37 15.43 -5.84
C GLY A 42 -0.15 16.34 -5.80
N ALA A 43 -0.22 17.53 -6.39
CA ALA A 43 0.70 18.62 -6.05
C ALA A 43 0.56 19.06 -4.56
N GLY A 44 -0.44 18.53 -3.83
CA GLY A 44 -0.75 18.83 -2.43
C GLY A 44 -1.14 17.65 -1.53
N GLY A 45 -1.07 16.39 -1.99
CA GLY A 45 -1.14 15.22 -1.08
C GLY A 45 -2.51 14.84 -0.45
N ASP A 46 -3.65 15.25 -1.02
CA ASP A 46 -4.95 15.14 -0.31
C ASP A 46 -5.84 13.94 -0.68
N GLY A 47 -5.38 13.01 -1.54
CA GLY A 47 -6.21 11.89 -1.99
C GLY A 47 -6.12 10.62 -1.13
N GLY A 48 -5.04 10.46 -0.35
CA GLY A 48 -4.76 9.23 0.39
C GLY A 48 -4.29 8.03 -0.46
N VAL A 49 -4.46 8.10 -1.78
CA VAL A 49 -4.02 7.12 -2.79
C VAL A 49 -3.25 7.80 -3.91
N GLU A 50 -2.36 7.03 -4.53
CA GLU A 50 -1.54 7.42 -5.68
C GLU A 50 -2.28 7.18 -7.01
N ALA A 51 -3.07 6.12 -7.08
CA ALA A 51 -3.84 5.81 -8.26
C ALA A 51 -5.07 4.99 -7.91
N VAL A 52 -6.03 4.96 -8.83
CA VAL A 52 -7.24 4.16 -8.71
C VAL A 52 -7.58 3.47 -10.04
N TRP A 53 -8.14 2.27 -9.93
CA TRP A 53 -8.91 1.65 -11.01
C TRP A 53 -10.39 1.84 -10.73
N LEU A 54 -11.10 2.46 -11.67
CA LEU A 54 -12.55 2.43 -11.72
C LEU A 54 -13.01 1.14 -12.39
N LEU A 55 -13.98 0.46 -11.75
CA LEU A 55 -14.57 -0.76 -12.25
C LEU A 55 -15.90 -0.48 -12.96
N LYS A 56 -16.28 -1.35 -13.88
CA LYS A 56 -17.53 -1.22 -14.67
C LYS A 56 -18.80 -1.26 -13.83
N ASN A 57 -18.73 -1.84 -12.63
CA ASN A 57 -19.84 -1.89 -11.67
C ASN A 57 -19.94 -0.63 -10.79
N GLY A 58 -19.04 0.34 -10.96
CA GLY A 58 -19.00 1.58 -10.17
C GLY A 58 -18.08 1.53 -8.95
N ASP A 59 -17.52 0.35 -8.62
CA ASP A 59 -16.56 0.20 -7.54
C ASP A 59 -15.19 0.76 -7.93
N GLU A 60 -14.35 0.95 -6.92
CA GLU A 60 -12.98 1.44 -7.08
C GLU A 60 -11.95 0.56 -6.36
N VAL A 61 -10.79 0.38 -6.98
CA VAL A 61 -9.59 -0.22 -6.37
C VAL A 61 -8.50 0.84 -6.26
N GLY A 62 -8.11 1.17 -5.04
CA GLY A 62 -7.08 2.18 -4.73
C GLY A 62 -5.69 1.58 -4.54
N TYR A 63 -4.66 2.39 -4.84
CA TYR A 63 -3.24 2.05 -4.65
C TYR A 63 -2.56 3.16 -3.87
N GLN A 64 -1.91 2.82 -2.76
CA GLN A 64 -1.09 3.72 -1.96
C GLN A 64 0.35 3.21 -1.94
N ALA A 65 1.32 4.12 -1.93
CA ALA A 65 2.72 3.78 -1.79
C ALA A 65 3.34 4.50 -0.58
N LYS A 66 4.11 3.76 0.23
CA LYS A 66 4.83 4.28 1.39
C LYS A 66 6.28 3.79 1.37
N TYR A 67 7.21 4.71 1.15
CA TYR A 67 8.63 4.39 1.03
C TYR A 67 9.31 4.23 2.40
N TYR A 68 9.03 3.12 3.07
CA TYR A 68 9.77 2.67 4.25
C TYR A 68 10.62 1.47 3.90
N VAL A 69 11.93 1.58 4.05
CA VAL A 69 12.90 0.54 3.69
C VAL A 69 13.25 -0.42 4.83
N THR A 70 12.69 -0.19 6.04
CA THR A 70 12.82 -1.11 7.18
C THR A 70 11.50 -1.24 7.92
N SER A 71 11.16 -2.46 8.36
CA SER A 71 9.91 -2.74 9.07
C SER A 71 9.77 -1.98 10.39
N SER A 72 10.88 -1.68 11.08
CA SER A 72 10.87 -0.88 12.32
C SER A 72 10.78 0.62 12.09
N GLY A 73 11.06 1.09 10.86
CA GLY A 73 10.99 2.49 10.48
C GLY A 73 9.64 2.90 9.88
N ILE A 74 8.67 1.98 9.81
CA ILE A 74 7.33 2.26 9.32
C ILE A 74 6.63 3.19 10.31
N ASP A 75 6.27 4.38 9.85
CA ASP A 75 5.33 5.25 10.55
C ASP A 75 3.90 4.85 10.16
N TRP A 76 3.30 4.00 11.00
CA TRP A 76 1.94 3.53 10.84
C TRP A 76 0.90 4.64 11.02
N GLY A 77 1.19 5.70 11.78
CA GLY A 77 0.31 6.86 11.92
C GLY A 77 0.17 7.62 10.59
N ALA A 78 1.26 7.73 9.83
CA ALA A 78 1.21 8.30 8.49
C ALA A 78 0.47 7.41 7.47
N ILE A 79 0.43 6.08 7.69
CA ILE A 79 -0.41 5.16 6.90
C ILE A 79 -1.87 5.34 7.29
N ASP A 80 -2.18 5.33 8.59
CA ASP A 80 -3.52 5.55 9.13
C ASP A 80 -4.16 6.81 8.56
N ASN A 81 -3.48 7.96 8.67
CA ASN A 81 -3.98 9.23 8.15
C ASN A 81 -4.31 9.14 6.65
N SER A 82 -3.45 8.47 5.90
CA SER A 82 -3.59 8.31 4.45
C SER A 82 -4.74 7.37 4.08
N VAL A 83 -4.98 6.32 4.88
CA VAL A 83 -6.13 5.42 4.74
C VAL A 83 -7.44 6.14 5.09
N ASP A 84 -7.47 6.89 6.20
CA ASP A 84 -8.65 7.66 6.61
C ASP A 84 -9.00 8.72 5.55
N THR A 85 -8.00 9.41 4.97
CA THR A 85 -8.20 10.30 3.83
C THR A 85 -8.78 9.56 2.63
N ALA A 86 -8.20 8.42 2.24
CA ALA A 86 -8.68 7.63 1.10
C ALA A 86 -10.13 7.15 1.30
N LEU A 87 -10.49 6.71 2.52
CA LEU A 87 -11.87 6.33 2.83
C LEU A 87 -12.83 7.53 2.71
N SER A 88 -12.40 8.75 3.03
CA SER A 88 -13.21 9.96 2.89
C SER A 88 -13.37 10.40 1.43
N THR A 89 -12.30 10.37 0.65
CA THR A 89 -12.27 10.88 -0.73
C THR A 89 -12.78 9.89 -1.77
N HIS A 90 -12.69 8.59 -1.49
CA HIS A 90 -13.07 7.50 -2.39
C HIS A 90 -14.20 6.65 -1.78
N PRO A 91 -15.47 7.10 -1.84
CA PRO A 91 -16.59 6.43 -1.17
C PRO A 91 -16.98 5.08 -1.79
N THR A 92 -16.65 4.84 -3.06
CA THR A 92 -16.94 3.57 -3.76
C THR A 92 -15.78 2.59 -3.75
N MET A 93 -14.68 2.92 -3.04
CA MET A 93 -13.54 2.01 -2.93
C MET A 93 -13.91 0.77 -2.14
N THR A 94 -13.61 -0.40 -2.72
CA THR A 94 -13.86 -1.74 -2.16
C THR A 94 -12.56 -2.49 -1.85
N THR A 95 -11.46 -2.13 -2.51
CA THR A 95 -10.12 -2.69 -2.24
C THR A 95 -9.08 -1.58 -2.24
N MET A 96 -8.15 -1.64 -1.29
CA MET A 96 -7.01 -0.73 -1.21
C MET A 96 -5.71 -1.53 -1.07
N HIS A 97 -4.83 -1.41 -2.06
CA HIS A 97 -3.49 -1.94 -2.02
C HIS A 97 -2.55 -0.93 -1.34
N ILE A 98 -1.84 -1.36 -0.30
CA ILE A 98 -0.91 -0.51 0.44
C ILE A 98 0.51 -1.08 0.25
N ALA A 99 1.27 -0.42 -0.61
CA ALA A 99 2.62 -0.82 -0.94
C ALA A 99 3.65 -0.24 0.05
N ILE A 100 4.52 -1.10 0.58
CA ILE A 100 5.58 -0.74 1.52
C ILE A 100 6.92 -1.26 0.98
N ALA A 101 7.92 -0.37 0.89
CA ALA A 101 9.24 -0.64 0.31
C ALA A 101 10.15 -1.56 1.16
N CYS A 102 9.59 -2.43 2.01
CA CYS A 102 10.33 -3.40 2.79
C CYS A 102 9.49 -4.65 3.07
N SER A 103 10.15 -5.74 3.45
CA SER A 103 9.46 -6.89 4.04
C SER A 103 9.02 -6.57 5.46
N LEU A 104 7.81 -7.00 5.83
CA LEU A 104 7.38 -6.97 7.22
C LEU A 104 8.03 -8.10 8.02
N THR A 105 8.46 -7.78 9.24
CA THR A 105 9.07 -8.75 10.14
C THR A 105 8.02 -9.67 10.76
N GLY A 106 8.35 -10.95 10.92
CA GLY A 106 7.51 -11.93 11.61
C GLY A 106 7.75 -11.99 13.12
N PRO A 107 7.03 -12.87 13.83
CA PRO A 107 7.19 -13.04 15.28
C PRO A 107 8.61 -13.50 15.63
N THR A 108 9.15 -12.95 16.72
CA THR A 108 10.46 -13.32 17.25
C THR A 108 10.35 -13.84 18.67
N LYS A 109 11.38 -14.55 19.17
CA LYS A 109 11.44 -14.98 20.59
C LYS A 109 11.64 -13.80 21.56
N ARG A 110 11.84 -12.58 21.06
CA ARG A 110 12.04 -11.39 21.90
C ARG A 110 10.73 -11.04 22.61
N ARG A 111 10.84 -10.75 23.90
CA ARG A 111 9.73 -10.32 24.74
C ARG A 111 9.98 -8.90 25.24
N THR A 112 8.89 -8.16 25.47
CA THR A 112 8.93 -6.88 26.17
C THR A 112 9.37 -7.10 27.63
N LYS A 113 9.72 -6.02 28.34
CA LYS A 113 10.03 -6.09 29.78
C LYS A 113 8.87 -6.67 30.61
N ALA A 114 7.64 -6.57 30.12
CA ALA A 114 6.43 -7.13 30.72
C ALA A 114 6.16 -8.60 30.31
N GLY A 115 7.06 -9.25 29.56
CA GLY A 115 6.94 -10.65 29.16
C GLY A 115 6.02 -10.92 27.96
N ALA A 116 5.39 -9.89 27.39
CA ALA A 116 4.59 -10.01 26.18
C ALA A 116 5.48 -10.19 24.93
N PRO A 117 5.02 -10.87 23.86
CA PRO A 117 5.70 -10.86 22.57
C PRO A 117 5.94 -9.41 22.12
N THR A 118 7.14 -9.11 21.61
CA THR A 118 7.38 -7.80 20.99
C THR A 118 6.59 -7.71 19.68
N ALA A 119 5.89 -6.59 19.46
CA ALA A 119 5.23 -6.33 18.19
C ALA A 119 6.25 -6.41 17.04
N ASN A 120 5.80 -7.00 15.93
CA ASN A 120 6.56 -7.17 14.69
C ASN A 120 5.75 -6.59 13.53
N GLY A 121 6.36 -6.45 12.36
CA GLY A 121 5.73 -5.82 11.21
C GLY A 121 4.38 -6.40 10.83
N TRP A 122 4.21 -7.73 10.89
CA TRP A 122 2.93 -8.37 10.60
C TRP A 122 1.89 -8.15 11.70
N THR A 123 2.29 -8.19 12.98
CA THR A 123 1.37 -7.87 14.09
C THR A 123 0.91 -6.41 14.06
N GLU A 124 1.77 -5.48 13.69
CA GLU A 124 1.38 -4.08 13.46
C GLU A 124 0.41 -3.97 12.28
N TRP A 125 0.73 -4.59 11.14
CA TRP A 125 -0.17 -4.64 9.98
C TRP A 125 -1.56 -5.15 10.34
N ASP A 126 -1.66 -6.29 11.05
CA ASP A 126 -2.94 -6.87 11.45
C ASP A 126 -3.74 -5.94 12.38
N THR A 127 -3.04 -5.27 13.31
CA THR A 127 -3.65 -4.29 14.23
C THR A 127 -4.22 -3.10 13.46
N HIS A 128 -3.44 -2.53 12.54
CA HIS A 128 -3.85 -1.39 11.73
C HIS A 128 -4.94 -1.78 10.70
N LYS A 129 -4.82 -2.95 10.06
CA LYS A 129 -5.87 -3.50 9.18
C LYS A 129 -7.20 -3.68 9.91
N ALA A 130 -7.19 -4.18 11.14
CA ALA A 130 -8.40 -4.31 11.94
C ALA A 130 -9.02 -2.94 12.25
N LYS A 131 -8.19 -1.94 12.60
CA LYS A 131 -8.62 -0.54 12.80
C LYS A 131 -9.27 0.03 11.53
N TRP A 132 -8.61 -0.07 10.38
CA TRP A 132 -9.15 0.44 9.11
C TRP A 132 -10.45 -0.26 8.70
N THR A 133 -10.53 -1.58 8.91
CA THR A 133 -11.75 -2.35 8.64
C THR A 133 -12.90 -1.88 9.53
N ALA A 134 -12.65 -1.62 10.81
CA ALA A 134 -13.64 -1.05 11.71
C ALA A 134 -14.08 0.36 11.27
N ASN A 135 -13.13 1.22 10.88
CA ASN A 135 -13.42 2.56 10.36
C ASN A 135 -14.26 2.51 9.07
N ALA A 136 -13.97 1.61 8.14
CA ALA A 136 -14.81 1.42 6.95
C ALA A 136 -16.23 0.96 7.32
N ALA A 137 -16.34 0.06 8.30
CA ALA A 137 -17.64 -0.46 8.75
C ALA A 137 -18.51 0.63 9.41
N THR A 138 -17.93 1.59 10.14
CA THR A 138 -18.71 2.73 10.69
C THR A 138 -19.26 3.65 9.59
N LEU A 139 -18.63 3.65 8.42
CA LEU A 139 -19.12 4.32 7.21
C LEU A 139 -20.13 3.46 6.40
N GLY A 140 -20.50 2.28 6.90
CA GLY A 140 -21.41 1.35 6.21
C GLY A 140 -20.75 0.63 5.03
N ARG A 141 -19.42 0.51 5.02
CA ARG A 141 -18.64 -0.01 3.90
C ARG A 141 -17.85 -1.24 4.29
N ALA A 142 -17.63 -2.12 3.30
CA ALA A 142 -16.67 -3.22 3.40
C ALA A 142 -15.51 -2.92 2.45
N VAL A 143 -14.33 -2.65 3.00
CA VAL A 143 -13.12 -2.36 2.23
C VAL A 143 -12.05 -3.38 2.60
N GLU A 144 -11.48 -4.03 1.58
CA GLU A 144 -10.37 -4.94 1.75
C GLU A 144 -9.03 -4.18 1.68
N PHE A 145 -8.21 -4.32 2.72
CA PHE A 145 -6.85 -3.78 2.75
C PHE A 145 -5.84 -4.90 2.46
N VAL A 146 -5.05 -4.73 1.40
CA VAL A 146 -4.11 -5.72 0.87
C VAL A 146 -2.68 -5.16 0.97
N PRO A 147 -1.77 -5.82 1.68
CA PRO A 147 -0.38 -5.38 1.74
C PRO A 147 0.34 -5.76 0.45
N TRP A 148 1.13 -4.82 -0.09
CA TRP A 148 2.17 -5.10 -1.09
C TRP A 148 3.53 -4.80 -0.48
N THR A 149 4.11 -5.79 0.18
CA THR A 149 5.45 -5.69 0.78
C THR A 149 6.54 -5.94 -0.27
N ALA A 150 7.81 -5.76 0.10
CA ALA A 150 8.91 -5.93 -0.87
C ALA A 150 8.90 -7.28 -1.62
N PRO A 151 8.67 -8.45 -0.98
CA PRO A 151 8.54 -9.73 -1.67
C PRO A 151 7.34 -9.79 -2.62
N ASP A 152 6.19 -9.20 -2.26
CA ASP A 152 5.00 -9.17 -3.11
C ASP A 152 5.25 -8.32 -4.37
N LEU A 153 5.91 -7.17 -4.19
CA LEU A 153 6.31 -6.30 -5.30
C LEU A 153 7.34 -6.97 -6.21
N GLU A 154 8.29 -7.73 -5.64
CA GLU A 154 9.24 -8.53 -6.41
C GLU A 154 8.54 -9.60 -7.23
N GLU A 155 7.60 -10.35 -6.65
CA GLU A 155 6.80 -11.32 -7.38
C GLU A 155 6.03 -10.65 -8.52
N LEU A 156 5.34 -9.53 -8.23
CA LEU A 156 4.60 -8.76 -9.23
C LEU A 156 5.49 -8.28 -10.38
N LEU A 157 6.75 -7.93 -10.12
CA LEU A 157 7.72 -7.48 -11.11
C LEU A 157 8.32 -8.62 -11.96
N THR A 158 8.15 -9.88 -11.55
CA THR A 158 8.55 -11.05 -12.36
C THR A 158 7.47 -11.50 -13.34
N ARG A 159 6.26 -10.94 -13.26
CA ARG A 159 5.14 -11.33 -14.10
C ARG A 159 5.34 -10.84 -15.56
N PRO A 160 4.88 -11.58 -16.57
CA PRO A 160 5.00 -11.16 -17.97
C PRO A 160 4.42 -9.77 -18.24
N GLU A 161 3.35 -9.41 -17.54
CA GLU A 161 2.65 -8.13 -17.67
C GLU A 161 3.50 -6.94 -17.23
N THR A 162 4.51 -7.15 -16.37
CA THR A 162 5.34 -6.11 -15.74
C THR A 162 6.78 -6.08 -16.26
N ILE A 163 7.10 -6.86 -17.29
CA ILE A 163 8.42 -6.86 -17.94
C ILE A 163 8.83 -5.43 -18.33
N GLY A 164 10.07 -5.06 -18.01
CA GLY A 164 10.67 -3.76 -18.28
C GLY A 164 10.49 -2.71 -17.18
N LEU A 165 9.90 -3.08 -16.03
CA LEU A 165 9.84 -2.24 -14.82
C LEU A 165 10.93 -2.55 -13.79
N SER A 166 11.54 -3.73 -13.85
CA SER A 166 12.60 -4.19 -12.94
C SER A 166 14.00 -4.06 -13.53
#